data_AF-A0A0K9XVQ7-F1
#
_entry.id   AF-A0A0K9XVQ7-F1
#
_cell.length_a   1.000
_cell.length_b   1.000
_cell.length_c   1.000
_cell.angle_alpha   90.00
_cell.angle_beta   90.00
_cell.angle_gamma   90.00
#
_symmetry.space_group_name_H-M   'P 1'
#
loop_
_entity.id
_entity.type
_entity.pdbx_description
1 polymer ?
#
loop_
_entity_poly.entity_id
_entity_poly.type
_entity_poly.pdbx_seq_one_letter_code
_entity_poly.pdbx_strand_id
1 'polypeptide(L)'
;MKNILFALLIFLGISISAQQTDIQSYIKKESIGGKLDFTKKVDEKYKDTPMIVFVDAAYNKKDFAILLWAANVRNLGIESFDQAVKIWEEIYKKSLTDAEKKALKTGFEAKF
;
A
#
# COMPACT_ATOMS: atom_id res chain seq x y z
N MET A 1 22.66 -12.96 32.70
CA MET A 1 21.99 -11.82 32.02
C MET A 1 22.06 -11.91 30.49
N LYS A 2 23.21 -12.24 29.88
CA LYS A 2 23.36 -12.35 28.42
C LYS A 2 22.40 -13.36 27.75
N ASN A 3 22.13 -14.50 28.41
CA ASN A 3 21.24 -15.54 27.88
C ASN A 3 19.74 -15.17 27.91
N ILE A 4 19.32 -14.31 28.86
CA ILE A 4 17.94 -13.82 28.95
C ILE A 4 17.69 -12.75 27.88
N LEU A 5 18.68 -11.87 27.65
CA LEU A 5 18.62 -10.86 26.60
C LEU A 5 18.54 -11.49 25.20
N PHE A 6 19.28 -12.57 24.97
CA PHE A 6 19.23 -13.34 23.71
C PHE A 6 17.87 -14.00 23.49
N ALA A 7 17.27 -14.60 24.53
CA ALA A 7 15.94 -15.20 24.43
C ALA A 7 14.87 -14.14 24.10
N LEU A 8 14.92 -12.98 24.75
CA LEU A 8 14.00 -11.86 24.49
C LEU A 8 14.06 -11.37 23.04
N LEU A 9 15.27 -11.22 22.47
CA LEU A 9 15.45 -10.81 21.07
C LEU A 9 14.88 -11.83 20.07
N ILE A 10 15.01 -13.12 20.36
CA ILE A 10 14.45 -14.19 19.51
C ILE A 10 12.92 -14.16 19.55
N PHE A 11 12.31 -14.02 20.74
CA PHE A 11 10.85 -13.93 20.87
C PHE A 11 10.28 -12.69 20.16
N LEU A 12 10.93 -11.53 20.28
CA LEU A 12 10.54 -10.30 19.57
C LEU A 12 10.57 -10.47 18.05
N GLY A 13 11.61 -11.11 17.50
CA GLY A 13 11.72 -11.33 16.05
C GLY A 13 10.60 -12.21 15.48
N ILE A 14 10.19 -13.25 16.20
CA ILE A 14 9.12 -14.17 15.76
C ILE A 14 7.77 -13.43 15.71
N SER A 15 7.43 -12.63 16.74
CA SER A 15 6.16 -11.91 16.78
C SER A 15 6.03 -10.86 15.67
N ILE A 16 7.12 -10.15 15.33
CA ILE A 16 7.13 -9.16 14.24
C ILE A 16 6.86 -9.85 12.88
N SER A 17 7.48 -11.00 12.63
CA SER A 17 7.28 -11.73 11.37
C SER A 17 5.85 -12.26 11.17
N ALA A 18 5.21 -12.73 12.25
CA ALA A 18 3.82 -13.18 12.21
C ALA A 18 2.87 -12.01 11.91
N GLN A 19 3.04 -10.88 12.60
CA GLN A 19 2.25 -9.67 12.37
C GLN A 19 2.38 -9.15 10.93
N GLN A 20 3.59 -9.17 10.36
CA GLN A 20 3.81 -8.73 8.98
C GLN A 20 3.12 -9.65 7.96
N THR A 21 3.04 -10.95 8.26
CA THR A 21 2.34 -11.93 7.42
C THR A 21 0.84 -11.68 7.42
N ASP A 22 0.27 -11.35 8.58
CA ASP A 22 -1.15 -11.02 8.71
C ASP A 22 -1.51 -9.73 7.97
N ILE A 23 -0.67 -8.69 8.09
CA ILE A 23 -0.85 -7.41 7.37
C ILE A 23 -0.84 -7.64 5.85
N GLN A 24 0.13 -8.39 5.33
CA GLN A 24 0.19 -8.67 3.89
C GLN A 24 -0.99 -9.50 3.40
N SER A 25 -1.44 -10.48 4.20
CA SER A 25 -2.61 -11.30 3.88
C SER A 25 -3.89 -10.46 3.85
N TYR A 26 -4.05 -9.55 4.80
CA TYR A 26 -5.14 -8.58 4.81
C TYR A 26 -5.11 -7.68 3.58
N ILE A 27 -3.94 -7.10 3.25
CA ILE A 27 -3.79 -6.24 2.09
C ILE A 27 -4.18 -6.99 0.81
N LYS A 28 -3.67 -8.20 0.60
CA LYS A 28 -3.98 -9.03 -0.58
C LYS A 28 -5.47 -9.30 -0.70
N LYS A 29 -6.12 -9.66 0.40
CA LYS A 29 -7.57 -9.93 0.45
C LYS A 29 -8.40 -8.69 0.11
N GLU A 30 -8.03 -7.53 0.65
CA GLU A 30 -8.89 -6.34 0.59
C GLU A 30 -8.62 -5.45 -0.64
N SER A 31 -7.59 -5.74 -1.44
CA SER A 31 -7.18 -4.92 -2.59
C SER A 31 -8.03 -5.10 -3.85
N ILE A 32 -8.79 -6.19 -3.94
CA ILE A 32 -9.71 -6.47 -5.06
C ILE A 32 -11.09 -6.71 -4.49
N GLY A 33 -12.04 -5.81 -4.80
CA GLY A 33 -13.42 -5.87 -4.30
C GLY A 33 -13.58 -5.60 -2.79
N GLY A 34 -12.49 -5.36 -2.07
CA GLY A 34 -12.49 -5.15 -0.61
C GLY A 34 -12.30 -3.69 -0.20
N LYS A 35 -11.91 -3.48 1.06
CA LYS A 35 -11.78 -2.14 1.65
C LYS A 35 -10.67 -1.29 1.03
N LEU A 36 -9.61 -1.94 0.53
CA LEU A 36 -8.49 -1.29 -0.14
C LEU A 36 -8.69 -1.18 -1.65
N ASP A 37 -9.80 -1.66 -2.21
CA ASP A 37 -10.15 -1.38 -3.59
C ASP A 37 -10.75 0.02 -3.70
N PHE A 38 -9.95 0.96 -4.22
CA PHE A 38 -10.34 2.35 -4.38
C PHE A 38 -10.91 2.66 -5.77
N THR A 39 -10.88 1.72 -6.71
CA THR A 39 -11.27 1.96 -8.12
C THR A 39 -12.69 2.53 -8.21
N LYS A 40 -13.67 1.80 -7.67
CA LYS A 40 -15.08 2.21 -7.65
C LYS A 40 -15.31 3.52 -6.89
N LYS A 41 -14.67 3.68 -5.73
CA LYS A 41 -14.81 4.90 -4.90
C LYS A 41 -14.32 6.14 -5.63
N VAL A 42 -13.19 6.02 -6.34
CA VAL A 42 -12.62 7.11 -7.13
C VAL A 42 -13.50 7.38 -8.35
N ASP A 43 -13.95 6.34 -9.05
CA ASP A 43 -14.82 6.48 -10.22
C ASP A 43 -16.13 7.20 -9.90
N GLU A 44 -16.76 6.87 -8.78
CA GLU A 44 -18.01 7.50 -8.32
C GLU A 44 -17.76 8.94 -7.84
N LYS A 45 -16.77 9.16 -6.98
CA LYS A 45 -16.49 10.48 -6.40
C LYS A 45 -16.07 11.51 -7.45
N TYR A 46 -15.33 11.08 -8.46
CA TYR A 46 -14.76 11.94 -9.50
C TYR A 46 -15.37 11.65 -10.88
N LYS A 47 -16.64 11.21 -10.93
CA LYS A 47 -17.32 10.78 -12.17
C LYS A 47 -17.08 11.72 -13.34
N ASP A 48 -17.36 13.00 -13.15
CA ASP A 48 -17.31 14.04 -14.19
C ASP A 48 -15.98 14.81 -14.20
N THR A 49 -14.97 14.32 -13.48
CA THR A 49 -13.65 14.94 -13.39
C THR A 49 -12.63 14.13 -14.19
N PRO A 50 -12.05 14.70 -15.27
CA PRO A 50 -11.10 13.98 -16.11
C PRO A 50 -9.76 13.71 -15.42
N MET A 51 -9.32 14.62 -14.55
CA MET A 51 -8.06 14.54 -13.82
C MET A 51 -8.23 15.02 -12.37
N ILE A 52 -7.63 14.30 -11.44
CA ILE A 52 -7.67 14.59 -10.01
C ILE A 52 -6.34 15.23 -9.62
N VAL A 53 -6.39 16.47 -9.14
CA VAL A 53 -5.20 17.17 -8.66
C VAL A 53 -4.94 16.80 -7.21
N PHE A 54 -3.72 16.36 -6.92
CA PHE A 54 -3.26 16.06 -5.57
C PHE A 54 -1.83 16.55 -5.40
N VAL A 55 -1.61 17.38 -4.38
CA VAL A 55 -0.38 18.16 -4.18
C VAL A 55 -0.09 18.99 -5.44
N ASP A 56 0.92 18.63 -6.22
CA ASP A 56 1.45 19.35 -7.38
C ASP A 56 1.31 18.56 -8.69
N ALA A 57 0.58 17.43 -8.67
CA ALA A 57 0.41 16.56 -9.82
C ALA A 57 -1.07 16.26 -10.11
N ALA A 58 -1.36 16.04 -11.39
CA ALA A 58 -2.66 15.59 -11.88
C ALA A 58 -2.61 14.08 -12.19
N TYR A 59 -3.62 13.36 -11.74
CA TYR A 59 -3.73 11.92 -11.89
C TYR A 59 -5.02 11.56 -12.63
N ASN A 60 -4.95 10.55 -13.51
CA ASN A 60 -6.17 9.88 -13.95
C ASN A 60 -6.75 9.07 -12.77
N LYS A 61 -8.00 8.63 -12.90
CA LYS A 61 -8.72 7.90 -11.83
C LYS A 61 -8.00 6.63 -11.36
N LYS A 62 -7.43 5.87 -12.30
CA LYS A 62 -6.69 4.63 -11.99
C LYS A 62 -5.47 4.93 -11.14
N ASP A 63 -4.65 5.89 -11.55
CA ASP A 63 -3.41 6.25 -10.85
C ASP A 63 -3.74 6.86 -9.47
N PHE A 64 -4.82 7.64 -9.38
CA PHE A 64 -5.28 8.17 -8.10
C PHE A 64 -5.77 7.05 -7.14
N ALA A 65 -6.42 6.00 -7.65
CA ALA A 65 -6.77 4.84 -6.84
C ALA A 65 -5.52 4.11 -6.32
N ILE A 66 -4.46 3.98 -7.12
CA ILE A 66 -3.16 3.41 -6.71
C ILE A 66 -2.51 4.28 -5.62
N LEU A 67 -2.58 5.60 -5.75
CA LEU A 67 -2.11 6.55 -4.73
C LEU A 67 -2.83 6.32 -3.39
N LEU A 68 -4.16 6.26 -3.39
CA LEU A 68 -4.94 6.01 -2.18
C LEU A 68 -4.63 4.63 -1.57
N TRP A 69 -4.45 3.62 -2.42
CA TRP A 69 -4.05 2.28 -1.99
C TRP A 69 -2.71 2.32 -1.25
N ALA A 70 -1.69 2.94 -1.83
CA ALA A 70 -0.34 3.00 -1.27
C ALA A 70 -0.30 3.70 0.09
N ALA A 71 -1.06 4.78 0.23
CA ALA A 71 -1.21 5.51 1.48
C ALA A 71 -1.80 4.64 2.60
N ASN A 72 -2.87 3.90 2.29
CA ASN A 72 -3.52 3.02 3.25
C ASN A 72 -2.62 1.83 3.61
N VAL A 73 -1.91 1.27 2.64
CA VAL A 73 -0.96 0.17 2.84
C VAL A 73 0.19 0.58 3.74
N ARG A 74 0.74 1.79 3.59
CA ARG A 74 1.71 2.33 4.54
C ARG A 74 1.13 2.45 5.94
N ASN A 75 -0.09 3.00 6.06
CA ASN A 75 -0.75 3.18 7.36
C ASN A 75 -1.08 1.84 8.05
N LEU A 76 -1.15 0.74 7.31
CA LEU A 76 -1.31 -0.62 7.83
C LEU A 76 0.00 -1.26 8.33
N GLY A 77 1.16 -0.60 8.12
CA GLY A 77 2.45 -1.08 8.62
C GLY A 77 3.40 -1.64 7.55
N ILE A 78 3.15 -1.41 6.26
CA ILE A 78 4.19 -1.66 5.25
C ILE A 78 5.24 -0.56 5.34
N GLU A 79 6.47 -0.96 5.66
CA GLU A 79 7.54 -0.03 6.07
C GLU A 79 8.35 0.52 4.89
N SER A 80 8.34 -0.16 3.73
CA SER A 80 9.15 0.25 2.58
C SER A 80 8.35 0.33 1.29
N PHE A 81 8.72 1.30 0.46
CA PHE A 81 8.15 1.51 -0.86
C PHE A 81 8.35 0.28 -1.76
N ASP A 82 9.54 -0.32 -1.74
CA ASP A 82 9.84 -1.52 -2.53
C ASP A 82 8.94 -2.71 -2.15
N GLN A 83 8.62 -2.85 -0.86
CA GLN A 83 7.66 -3.87 -0.41
C GLN A 83 6.24 -3.56 -0.91
N ALA A 84 5.81 -2.31 -0.85
CA ALA A 84 4.50 -1.90 -1.38
C ALA A 84 4.39 -2.17 -2.88
N VAL A 85 5.44 -1.89 -3.66
CA VAL A 85 5.53 -2.22 -5.10
C VAL A 85 5.37 -3.72 -5.31
N LYS A 86 6.16 -4.55 -4.63
CA LYS A 86 6.09 -6.01 -4.76
C LYS A 86 4.70 -6.56 -4.45
N ILE A 87 4.11 -6.11 -3.34
CA ILE A 87 2.75 -6.54 -2.95
C ILE A 87 1.73 -6.15 -4.02
N TRP A 88 1.82 -4.93 -4.55
CA TRP A 88 0.92 -4.47 -5.60
C TRP A 88 1.04 -5.34 -6.87
N GLU A 89 2.27 -5.55 -7.36
CA GLU A 89 2.51 -6.35 -8.56
C GLU A 89 2.10 -7.82 -8.37
N GLU A 90 2.28 -8.37 -7.17
CA GLU A 90 1.79 -9.71 -6.80
C GLU A 90 0.26 -9.82 -6.84
N ILE A 91 -0.47 -8.77 -6.42
CA ILE A 91 -1.93 -8.75 -6.41
C ILE A 91 -2.48 -8.63 -7.84
N TYR A 92 -1.95 -7.67 -8.62
CA TYR A 92 -2.47 -7.34 -9.94
C TYR A 92 -1.81 -8.12 -11.09
N LYS A 93 -0.84 -8.99 -10.79
CA LYS A 93 -0.13 -9.88 -11.74
C LYS A 93 0.46 -9.13 -12.94
N LYS A 94 0.88 -7.88 -12.73
CA LYS A 94 1.53 -7.04 -13.73
C LYS A 94 2.50 -6.08 -13.08
N SER A 95 3.53 -5.68 -13.82
CA SER A 95 4.41 -4.60 -13.39
C SER A 95 3.73 -3.24 -13.49
N LEU A 96 4.13 -2.34 -12.59
CA LEU A 96 3.70 -0.94 -12.65
C LEU A 96 4.32 -0.23 -13.86
N THR A 97 3.54 0.61 -14.53
CA THR A 97 4.11 1.61 -15.44
C THR A 97 4.78 2.74 -14.65
N ASP A 98 5.59 3.58 -15.30
CA ASP A 98 6.23 4.72 -14.63
C ASP A 98 5.23 5.68 -13.97
N ALA A 99 4.08 5.92 -14.63
CA ALA A 99 3.01 6.75 -14.09
C ALA A 99 2.36 6.10 -12.85
N GLU A 100 2.05 4.80 -12.92
CA GLU A 100 1.47 4.05 -11.81
C GLU A 100 2.45 4.00 -10.61
N LYS A 101 3.75 3.78 -10.88
CA LYS A 101 4.81 3.77 -9.85
C LYS A 101 4.98 5.14 -9.20
N LYS A 102 4.89 6.24 -9.97
CA LYS A 102 4.91 7.61 -9.43
C LYS A 102 3.71 7.87 -8.53
N ALA A 103 2.52 7.41 -8.92
CA ALA A 103 1.32 7.55 -8.10
C ALA A 103 1.41 6.73 -6.80
N LEU A 104 1.89 5.48 -6.90
CA LEU A 104 2.17 4.62 -5.74
C LEU A 104 3.15 5.31 -4.80
N LYS A 105 4.26 5.84 -5.33
CA LYS A 105 5.27 6.54 -4.52
C LYS A 105 4.69 7.75 -3.81
N THR A 106 3.94 8.58 -4.52
CA THR A 106 3.30 9.76 -3.96
C THR A 106 2.35 9.39 -2.82
N GLY A 107 1.54 8.34 -3.01
CA GLY A 107 0.62 7.87 -1.98
C GLY A 107 1.35 7.28 -0.78
N PHE A 108 2.41 6.51 -1.01
CA PHE A 108 3.23 5.92 0.04
C PHE A 108 3.96 7.01 0.86
N GLU A 109 4.42 8.09 0.24
CA GLU A 109 5.13 9.17 0.95
C GLU A 109 4.19 10.21 1.56
N ALA A 110 2.92 10.23 1.14
CA ALA A 110 1.92 11.15 1.66
C ALA A 110 1.64 10.88 3.14
N LYS A 111 1.62 11.96 3.92
CA LYS A 111 1.10 11.97 5.29
C LYS A 111 -0.37 12.36 5.22
N PHE A 112 -1.24 11.36 5.28
CA PHE A 112 -2.68 11.56 5.45
C PHE A 112 -3.03 11.71 6.93
#